data_AF-A0A7S3SA39-F1
#
_entry.id   AF-A0A7S3SA39-F1
#
_cell.length_a   1.000
_cell.length_b   1.000
_cell.length_c   1.000
_cell.angle_alpha   90.00
_cell.angle_beta   90.00
_cell.angle_gamma   90.00
#
_symmetry.space_group_name_H-M   'P 1'
#
loop_
_entity.id
_entity.type
_entity.pdbx_description
1 polymer ?
#
loop_
_entity_poly.entity_id
_entity_poly.type
_entity_poly.pdbx_seq_one_letter_code
_entity_poly.pdbx_strand_id
1 'polypeptide(L)'
;EAGAFEALCRSVREFKPPPAAVRCAECTWPDVGTLGDFDLIVGSDLVYSAAGARAFASIVGKLLRAGKAAECLYAHTAERWGSSGFDADLLESLRGEGLVPSLARGVEVGDDAPVAQRSFVFRVRACPGAVAAGMSHGEAAAAEAAVAET
;
A
#
# COMPACT_ATOMS: atom_id res chain seq x y z
N GLU A 1 38.48 12.49 10.14
CA GLU A 1 37.07 12.26 9.73
C GLU A 1 36.86 12.21 8.21
N ALA A 2 37.58 12.98 7.39
CA ALA A 2 37.40 12.98 5.92
C ALA A 2 37.53 11.59 5.23
N GLY A 3 38.43 10.73 5.70
CA GLY A 3 38.66 9.42 5.09
C GLY A 3 37.54 8.39 5.28
N ALA A 4 36.73 8.51 6.34
CA ALA A 4 35.62 7.58 6.58
C ALA A 4 34.42 7.87 5.65
N PHE A 5 34.16 9.16 5.39
CA PHE A 5 33.11 9.58 4.48
C PHE A 5 33.45 9.25 3.02
N GLU A 6 34.70 9.48 2.60
CA GLU A 6 35.15 9.08 1.26
C GLU A 6 35.11 7.57 1.04
N ALA A 7 35.46 6.77 2.07
CA ALA A 7 35.35 5.32 2.02
C ALA A 7 33.89 4.85 1.87
N LEU A 8 32.95 5.49 2.58
CA LEU A 8 31.51 5.22 2.46
C LEU A 8 30.97 5.61 1.07
N CYS A 9 31.34 6.79 0.56
CA CYS A 9 30.94 7.21 -0.78
C CYS A 9 31.47 6.27 -1.87
N ARG A 10 32.68 5.73 -1.70
CA ARG A 10 33.27 4.75 -2.61
C ARG A 10 32.54 3.40 -2.52
N SER A 11 32.23 2.92 -1.31
CA SER A 11 31.52 1.65 -1.14
C SER A 11 30.12 1.68 -1.73
N VAL A 12 29.42 2.82 -1.68
CA VAL A 12 28.10 2.99 -2.33
C VAL A 12 28.21 2.98 -3.85
N ARG A 13 29.26 3.60 -4.44
CA ARG A 13 29.48 3.61 -5.89
C ARG A 13 29.89 2.25 -6.44
N GLU A 14 30.62 1.47 -5.65
CA GLU A 14 31.11 0.14 -6.00
C GLU A 14 30.13 -0.96 -5.61
N PHE A 15 29.07 -0.63 -4.85
CA PHE A 15 28.00 -1.56 -4.53
C PHE A 15 27.28 -1.95 -5.81
N LYS A 16 27.64 -3.11 -6.33
CA LYS A 16 26.84 -3.84 -7.30
C LYS A 16 25.86 -4.66 -6.49
N PRO A 17 24.56 -4.29 -6.45
CA PRO A 17 23.58 -5.16 -5.84
C PRO A 17 23.70 -6.53 -6.49
N PRO A 18 23.55 -7.63 -5.73
CA PRO A 18 23.42 -8.94 -6.35
C PRO A 18 22.33 -8.86 -7.42
N PRO A 19 22.48 -9.55 -8.56
CA PRO A 19 21.48 -9.52 -9.62
C PRO A 19 20.12 -9.83 -9.00
N ALA A 20 19.17 -8.91 -9.17
CA ALA A 20 17.83 -9.06 -8.62
C ALA A 20 17.23 -10.36 -9.17
N ALA A 21 17.04 -11.35 -8.29
CA ALA A 21 16.37 -12.58 -8.66
C ALA A 21 14.86 -12.30 -8.69
N VAL A 22 14.30 -12.10 -9.88
CA VAL A 22 12.86 -11.98 -10.05
C VAL A 22 12.24 -13.37 -10.01
N ARG A 23 11.25 -13.57 -9.16
CA ARG A 23 10.45 -14.79 -9.10
C ARG A 23 9.00 -14.44 -9.43
N CYS A 24 8.38 -15.23 -10.29
CA CYS A 24 6.96 -15.14 -10.57
C CYS A 24 6.24 -16.22 -9.77
N ALA A 25 5.19 -15.84 -9.05
CA ALA A 25 4.31 -16.75 -8.36
C ALA A 25 2.87 -16.38 -8.72
N GLU A 26 2.03 -17.39 -8.91
CA GLU A 26 0.59 -17.17 -9.04
C GLU A 26 -0.01 -16.85 -7.67
N CYS A 27 -0.89 -15.87 -7.63
CA CYS A 27 -1.62 -15.47 -6.43
C CYS A 27 -3.04 -15.06 -6.83
N THR A 28 -4.02 -15.83 -6.39
CA THR A 28 -5.44 -15.54 -6.61
C THR A 28 -6.01 -14.84 -5.40
N TRP A 29 -6.47 -13.60 -5.54
CA TRP A 29 -7.01 -12.86 -4.42
C TRP A 29 -8.37 -13.41 -3.98
N PRO A 30 -8.67 -13.45 -2.66
CA PRO A 30 -7.89 -12.88 -1.55
C PRO A 30 -6.93 -13.87 -0.88
N ASP A 31 -6.54 -14.96 -1.54
CA ASP A 31 -5.66 -15.98 -0.97
C ASP A 31 -4.18 -15.55 -1.05
N VAL A 32 -3.49 -15.63 0.09
CA VAL A 32 -2.05 -15.33 0.23
C VAL A 32 -1.17 -16.57 0.04
N GLY A 33 -1.77 -17.77 -0.02
CA GLY A 33 -1.07 -19.04 -0.25
C GLY A 33 0.25 -19.17 0.51
N THR A 34 1.28 -19.61 -0.21
CA THR A 34 2.67 -19.77 0.29
C THR A 34 3.57 -18.59 -0.07
N LEU A 35 3.00 -17.40 -0.31
CA LEU A 35 3.80 -16.20 -0.57
C LEU A 35 4.83 -16.01 0.54
N GLY A 36 6.06 -15.69 0.14
CA GLY A 36 7.17 -15.44 1.07
C GLY A 36 7.00 -14.13 1.84
N ASP A 37 8.06 -13.77 2.55
CA ASP A 37 8.16 -12.49 3.23
C ASP A 37 8.72 -11.44 2.26
N PHE A 38 8.23 -10.21 2.39
CA PHE A 38 8.58 -9.06 1.59
C PHE A 38 8.88 -7.89 2.52
N ASP A 39 9.76 -6.99 2.11
CA ASP A 39 9.92 -5.71 2.83
C ASP A 39 8.77 -4.75 2.47
N LEU A 40 8.29 -4.84 1.22
CA LEU A 40 7.38 -3.88 0.59
C LEU A 40 6.44 -4.58 -0.39
N ILE A 41 5.15 -4.22 -0.35
CA ILE A 41 4.18 -4.57 -1.39
C ILE A 41 4.01 -3.36 -2.32
N VAL A 42 4.08 -3.59 -3.64
CA VAL A 42 3.82 -2.54 -4.64
C VAL A 42 2.70 -3.00 -5.57
N GLY A 43 1.72 -2.12 -5.80
CA GLY A 43 0.64 -2.36 -6.75
C GLY A 43 0.29 -1.09 -7.52
N SER A 44 -0.27 -1.25 -8.72
CA SER A 44 -0.70 -0.13 -9.55
C SER A 44 -1.97 -0.51 -10.31
N ASP A 45 -3.02 0.29 -10.17
CA ASP A 45 -4.28 0.17 -10.92
C ASP A 45 -4.82 -1.27 -10.96
N LEU A 46 -5.12 -1.81 -9.77
CA LEU A 46 -5.59 -3.18 -9.59
C LEU A 46 -7.09 -3.27 -9.27
N VAL A 47 -7.74 -2.13 -9.03
CA VAL A 47 -9.14 -2.05 -8.60
C VAL A 47 -10.03 -1.56 -9.72
N TYR A 48 -10.87 -2.46 -10.23
CA TYR A 48 -11.84 -2.19 -11.31
C TYR A 48 -13.26 -2.63 -10.98
N SER A 49 -13.50 -3.04 -9.73
CA SER A 49 -14.82 -3.40 -9.20
C SER A 49 -14.83 -3.30 -7.67
N ALA A 50 -16.01 -3.17 -7.08
CA ALA A 50 -16.18 -3.26 -5.62
C ALA A 50 -15.72 -4.62 -5.05
N ALA A 51 -15.86 -5.71 -5.83
CA ALA A 51 -15.31 -7.01 -5.45
C ALA A 51 -13.78 -7.01 -5.47
N GLY A 52 -13.17 -6.38 -6.48
CA GLY A 52 -11.72 -6.20 -6.57
C GLY A 52 -11.17 -5.33 -5.45
N ALA A 53 -11.88 -4.27 -5.05
CA ALA A 53 -11.49 -3.40 -3.94
C ALA A 53 -11.42 -4.17 -2.61
N ARG A 54 -12.45 -4.99 -2.33
CA ARG A 54 -12.50 -5.89 -1.18
C ARG A 54 -11.40 -6.95 -1.22
N ALA A 55 -11.20 -7.59 -2.37
CA ALA A 55 -10.17 -8.60 -2.53
C ALA A 55 -8.76 -8.03 -2.33
N PHE A 56 -8.50 -6.82 -2.87
CA PHE A 56 -7.25 -6.08 -2.67
C PHE A 56 -7.00 -5.76 -1.19
N ALA A 57 -7.98 -5.14 -0.52
CA ALA A 57 -7.84 -4.80 0.88
C ALA A 57 -7.58 -6.05 1.75
N SER A 58 -8.28 -7.14 1.46
CA SER A 58 -8.13 -8.40 2.20
C SER A 58 -6.74 -9.02 2.04
N ILE A 59 -6.20 -9.07 0.80
CA ILE A 59 -4.87 -9.64 0.61
C ILE A 59 -3.76 -8.78 1.22
N VAL A 60 -3.82 -7.44 1.04
CA VAL A 60 -2.87 -6.51 1.66
C VAL A 60 -2.95 -6.63 3.18
N GLY A 61 -4.15 -6.69 3.73
CA GLY A 61 -4.39 -6.85 5.17
C GLY A 61 -3.76 -8.14 5.72
N LYS A 62 -3.96 -9.27 5.04
CA LYS A 62 -3.36 -10.54 5.44
C LYS A 62 -1.84 -10.50 5.42
N LEU A 63 -1.23 -9.93 4.38
CA LEU A 63 0.24 -9.86 4.27
C LEU A 63 0.84 -8.95 5.35
N LEU A 64 0.26 -7.77 5.59
CA LEU A 64 0.74 -6.83 6.60
C LEU A 64 0.58 -7.40 8.03
N ARG A 65 -0.59 -7.98 8.36
CA ARG A 65 -0.83 -8.54 9.70
C ARG A 65 -0.01 -9.80 9.97
N ALA A 66 0.30 -10.59 8.95
CA ALA A 66 1.18 -11.74 9.08
C ALA A 66 2.67 -11.34 9.22
N GLY A 67 3.00 -10.05 9.16
CA GLY A 67 4.39 -9.58 9.17
C GLY A 67 5.17 -9.94 7.90
N LYS A 68 4.46 -10.38 6.85
CA LYS A 68 5.05 -10.68 5.53
C LYS A 68 5.38 -9.42 4.74
N ALA A 69 4.99 -8.25 5.23
CA ALA A 69 5.37 -6.94 4.69
C ALA A 69 5.25 -5.87 5.77
N ALA A 70 6.11 -4.85 5.69
CA ALA A 70 6.04 -3.69 6.58
C ALA A 70 4.98 -2.67 6.11
N GLU A 71 4.89 -2.44 4.80
CA GLU A 71 3.91 -1.53 4.21
C GLU A 71 3.57 -1.89 2.76
N CYS A 72 2.50 -1.26 2.24
CA CYS A 72 2.12 -1.32 0.84
C CYS A 72 2.11 0.09 0.23
N LEU A 73 2.70 0.22 -0.97
CA LEU A 73 2.56 1.39 -1.84
C LEU A 73 1.66 1.04 -3.01
N TYR A 74 0.51 1.70 -3.09
CA TYR A 74 -0.49 1.45 -4.13
C TYR A 74 -0.75 2.70 -4.94
N ALA A 75 -0.46 2.64 -6.24
CA ALA A 75 -0.85 3.67 -7.19
C ALA A 75 -2.29 3.39 -7.67
N HIS A 76 -3.16 4.39 -7.51
CA HIS A 76 -4.57 4.31 -7.84
C HIS A 76 -4.97 5.49 -8.73
N THR A 77 -5.50 5.19 -9.90
CA THR A 77 -6.16 6.19 -10.74
C THR A 77 -7.60 6.37 -10.28
N ALA A 78 -7.85 7.51 -9.62
CA ALA A 78 -9.14 7.94 -9.13
C ALA A 78 -9.98 8.59 -10.24
N GLU A 79 -11.26 8.78 -9.93
CA GLU A 79 -12.22 9.47 -10.81
C GLU A 79 -12.35 8.80 -12.21
N ARG A 80 -12.13 7.48 -12.27
CA ARG A 80 -12.22 6.71 -13.52
C ARG A 80 -13.66 6.72 -14.08
N TRP A 81 -13.73 6.74 -15.41
CA TRP A 81 -14.97 6.68 -16.19
C TRP A 81 -15.94 7.85 -15.96
N GLY A 82 -15.42 9.05 -15.60
CA GLY A 82 -16.24 10.25 -15.44
C GLY A 82 -17.10 10.26 -14.18
N SER A 83 -16.77 9.42 -13.19
CA SER A 83 -17.40 9.33 -11.88
C SER A 83 -16.35 8.95 -10.82
N SER A 84 -16.72 8.83 -9.55
CA SER A 84 -15.79 8.38 -8.48
C SER A 84 -15.32 6.92 -8.59
N GLY A 85 -15.63 6.22 -9.68
CA GLY A 85 -15.20 4.85 -9.92
C GLY A 85 -15.48 3.93 -8.71
N PHE A 86 -14.42 3.27 -8.23
CA PHE A 86 -14.43 2.42 -7.03
C PHE A 86 -13.59 3.01 -5.89
N ASP A 87 -13.40 4.32 -5.88
CA ASP A 87 -12.54 5.02 -4.92
C ASP A 87 -13.07 4.86 -3.48
N ALA A 88 -14.38 5.03 -3.30
CA ALA A 88 -15.04 4.85 -2.01
C ALA A 88 -14.98 3.39 -1.53
N ASP A 89 -15.31 2.43 -2.41
CA ASP A 89 -15.24 1.00 -2.10
C ASP A 89 -13.83 0.59 -1.64
N LEU A 90 -12.79 1.11 -2.30
CA LEU A 90 -11.40 0.87 -1.92
C LEU A 90 -11.09 1.40 -0.53
N LEU A 91 -11.37 2.67 -0.27
CA LEU A 91 -11.06 3.30 1.02
C LEU A 91 -11.85 2.66 2.17
N GLU A 92 -13.12 2.33 1.94
CA GLU A 92 -13.95 1.64 2.92
C GLU A 92 -13.43 0.21 3.18
N SER A 93 -13.07 -0.53 2.13
CA SER A 93 -12.54 -1.89 2.27
C SER A 93 -11.21 -1.91 3.03
N LEU A 94 -10.31 -0.96 2.75
CA LEU A 94 -9.04 -0.84 3.46
C LEU A 94 -9.27 -0.58 4.95
N ARG A 95 -10.15 0.36 5.29
CA ARG A 95 -10.51 0.65 6.69
C ARG A 95 -11.19 -0.54 7.36
N GLY A 96 -12.07 -1.25 6.65
CA GLY A 96 -12.73 -2.46 7.14
C GLY A 96 -11.75 -3.59 7.49
N GLU A 97 -10.58 -3.63 6.85
CA GLU A 97 -9.48 -4.55 7.16
C GLU A 97 -8.52 -4.01 8.24
N GLY A 98 -8.86 -2.88 8.88
CA GLY A 98 -8.01 -2.24 9.89
C GLY A 98 -6.73 -1.64 9.29
N LEU A 99 -6.77 -1.24 8.03
CA LEU A 99 -5.66 -0.60 7.33
C LEU A 99 -5.84 0.91 7.28
N VAL A 100 -4.71 1.62 7.35
CA VAL A 100 -4.66 3.08 7.30
C VAL A 100 -4.05 3.52 5.97
N PRO A 101 -4.87 3.90 4.97
CA PRO A 101 -4.36 4.53 3.75
C PRO A 101 -4.01 5.99 4.03
N SER A 102 -2.81 6.40 3.63
CA SER A 102 -2.31 7.77 3.69
C SER A 102 -1.79 8.19 2.32
N LEU A 103 -2.01 9.44 1.93
CA LEU A 103 -1.51 9.95 0.65
C LEU A 103 0.01 10.13 0.74
N ALA A 104 0.77 9.32 0.01
CA ALA A 104 2.22 9.43 -0.08
C ALA A 104 2.65 10.46 -1.14
N ARG A 105 1.92 10.49 -2.27
CA ARG A 105 2.10 11.47 -3.35
C ARG A 105 0.84 11.52 -4.22
N GLY A 106 0.38 12.71 -4.58
CA GLY A 106 -0.61 12.90 -5.65
C GLY A 106 0.08 13.41 -6.92
N VAL A 107 -0.34 12.91 -8.09
CA VAL A 107 0.06 13.43 -9.39
C VAL A 107 -1.20 13.64 -10.23
N GLU A 108 -1.44 14.87 -10.66
CA GLU A 108 -2.43 15.15 -11.70
C GLU A 108 -1.81 14.84 -13.06
N VAL A 109 -2.48 14.02 -13.87
CA VAL A 109 -2.04 13.70 -15.23
C VAL A 109 -2.87 14.55 -16.20
N GLY A 110 -2.24 15.57 -16.78
CA GLY A 110 -2.91 16.66 -17.49
C GLY A 110 -3.30 16.40 -18.96
N ASP A 111 -4.53 16.83 -19.27
CA ASP A 111 -5.00 17.72 -20.34
C ASP A 111 -5.32 17.28 -21.78
N ASP A 112 -4.90 16.12 -22.29
CA ASP A 112 -5.29 15.71 -23.67
C ASP A 112 -6.44 14.70 -23.74
N ALA A 113 -7.02 14.32 -22.59
CA ALA A 113 -8.17 13.42 -22.52
C ALA A 113 -9.42 14.17 -22.02
N PRO A 114 -10.63 13.88 -22.54
CA PRO A 114 -11.88 14.59 -22.19
C PRO A 114 -12.31 14.45 -20.72
N VAL A 115 -11.56 13.72 -19.89
CA VAL A 115 -11.75 13.59 -18.45
C VAL A 115 -10.36 13.64 -17.81
N ALA A 116 -10.08 14.67 -16.99
CA ALA A 116 -8.84 14.75 -16.22
C ALA A 116 -8.79 13.55 -15.25
N GLN A 117 -7.79 12.68 -15.40
CA GLN A 117 -7.58 11.56 -14.50
C GLN A 117 -6.57 11.94 -13.42
N ARG A 118 -6.87 11.57 -12.19
CA ARG A 118 -6.00 11.82 -11.04
C ARG A 118 -5.40 10.53 -10.56
N SER A 119 -4.08 10.47 -10.43
CA SER A 119 -3.40 9.31 -9.88
C SER A 119 -2.83 9.64 -8.51
N PHE A 120 -3.16 8.81 -7.53
CA PHE A 120 -2.69 8.92 -6.15
C PHE A 120 -1.83 7.71 -5.80
N VAL A 121 -0.72 7.95 -5.13
CA VAL A 121 0.06 6.89 -4.47
C VAL A 121 -0.34 6.88 -3.01
N PHE A 122 -1.02 5.82 -2.59
CA PHE A 122 -1.32 5.55 -1.21
C PHE A 122 -0.20 4.75 -0.57
N ARG A 123 0.21 5.17 0.62
CA ARG A 123 0.92 4.31 1.57
C ARG A 123 -0.11 3.70 2.50
N VAL A 124 -0.13 2.37 2.58
CA VAL A 124 -1.06 1.59 3.38
C VAL A 124 -0.28 0.81 4.43
N ARG A 125 -0.70 0.93 5.69
CA ARG A 125 -0.12 0.23 6.84
C ARG A 125 -1.21 -0.43 7.68
N ALA A 126 -0.87 -1.46 8.43
CA ALA A 126 -1.76 -2.00 9.45
C ALA A 126 -1.90 -1.00 10.61
N CYS A 127 -3.11 -0.84 11.15
CA CYS A 127 -3.35 -0.02 12.33
C CYS A 127 -2.66 -0.65 13.56
N PRO A 128 -1.83 0.10 14.32
CA PRO A 128 -1.27 -0.38 15.58
C PRO A 128 -2.40 -0.73 16.56
N GLY A 129 -2.52 -2.01 16.93
CA GLY A 129 -3.58 -2.51 17.83
C GLY A 129 -4.61 -3.43 17.16
N ALA A 130 -4.79 -3.35 15.82
CA ALA A 130 -5.66 -4.27 15.09
C ALA A 130 -5.12 -5.71 15.02
N VAL A 131 -3.85 -5.92 15.37
CA VAL A 131 -3.19 -7.24 15.43
C VAL A 131 -3.65 -8.05 16.65
N ALA A 132 -4.30 -7.43 17.65
CA ALA A 132 -4.57 -8.07 18.93
C ALA A 132 -6.01 -8.53 19.18
N ALA A 133 -7.02 -8.06 18.45
CA ALA A 133 -8.39 -8.50 18.73
C ALA A 133 -9.33 -8.23 17.55
N GLY A 134 -10.30 -9.13 17.35
CA GLY A 134 -11.51 -8.83 16.61
C GLY A 134 -12.30 -7.72 17.30
N MET A 135 -11.82 -6.49 17.16
CA MET A 135 -12.40 -5.29 17.74
C MET A 135 -13.47 -4.74 16.80
N SER A 136 -14.61 -4.40 17.39
CA SER A 136 -15.75 -3.83 16.69
C SER A 136 -15.47 -2.40 16.23
N HIS A 137 -16.18 -1.95 15.20
CA HIS A 137 -16.03 -0.65 14.51
C HIS A 137 -15.94 0.60 15.42
N GLY A 138 -16.38 0.54 16.68
CA GLY A 138 -16.35 1.68 17.61
C GLY A 138 -14.98 2.00 18.21
N GLU A 139 -14.06 1.03 18.29
CA GLU A 139 -12.79 1.20 19.01
C GLU A 139 -11.65 1.73 18.13
N ALA A 140 -11.72 1.51 16.81
CA ALA A 140 -10.71 1.97 15.85
C ALA A 140 -10.66 3.50 15.69
N ALA A 141 -11.81 4.19 15.78
CA ALA A 141 -11.89 5.64 15.64
C ALA A 141 -11.20 6.39 16.80
N ALA A 142 -11.17 5.80 17.99
CA ALA A 142 -10.49 6.40 19.16
C ALA A 142 -8.97 6.30 19.06
N ALA A 143 -8.45 5.23 18.42
CA ALA A 143 -7.02 5.03 18.23
C ALA A 143 -6.42 6.00 17.18
N GLU A 144 -7.15 6.32 16.10
CA GLU A 144 -6.70 7.32 15.12
C GLU A 144 -6.56 8.73 15.71
N ALA A 145 -7.45 9.12 16.63
CA ALA A 145 -7.37 10.42 17.29
C ALA A 145 -6.13 10.56 18.21
N ALA A 146 -5.72 9.47 18.86
CA ALA A 146 -4.57 9.47 19.75
C ALA A 146 -3.21 9.56 19.03
N VAL A 147 -3.13 9.11 17.77
CA VAL A 147 -1.89 9.15 16.98
C VAL A 147 -1.69 10.52 16.30
N ALA A 148 -2.75 11.30 16.13
CA ALA A 148 -2.67 12.65 15.55
C ALA A 148 -2.15 13.73 16.53
N GLU A 149 -2.02 13.41 17.83
CA GLU A 149 -1.57 14.35 18.87
C GLU A 149 -0.13 14.13 19.38
N THR A 150 0.64 13.23 18.77
CA THR A 150 2.07 12.97 19.09
C THR A 150 2.97 13.15 17.89
#